data_AF-A0A2X0RGQ4-F1
#
_entry.id   AF-A0A2X0RGQ4-F1
#
_cell.length_a   1.000
_cell.length_b   1.000
_cell.length_c   1.000
_cell.angle_alpha   90.00
_cell.angle_beta   90.00
_cell.angle_gamma   90.00
#
_symmetry.space_group_name_H-M   'P 1'
#
loop_
_entity.id
_entity.type
_entity.pdbx_description
1 polymer ?
#
loop_
_entity_poly.entity_id
_entity_poly.type
_entity_poly.pdbx_seq_one_letter_code
_entity_poly.pdbx_strand_id
1 'polypeptide(L)'
;MNEEQAVLDFFAQKQNLPLALSVANQVDGIRQEMNNDFWRSLCERISTGVPGWRVAITEDRNAPECLVGLHLQPEQDQKIYLRPMMEQQFLGNTLRIYYGLMWSTAPSAEQKQLSAIQTLSHAFQESGFKNNESFLAWQWSVYYPRDMNFLLRFSIHGDALLDEAADLMLNLLERQRDALQLANHALHETTRGPAVSTVSLDKLRVNLER
;
A
#
# COMPACT_ATOMS: atom_id res chain seq x y z
N MET A 1 -25.02 -28.35 -27.81
CA MET A 1 -23.96 -28.80 -26.89
C MET A 1 -23.21 -27.55 -26.46
N ASN A 2 -23.07 -27.28 -25.17
CA ASN A 2 -22.32 -26.10 -24.71
C ASN A 2 -20.83 -26.40 -24.88
N GLU A 3 -20.15 -25.70 -25.80
CA GLU A 3 -18.73 -25.91 -26.11
C GLU A 3 -17.85 -25.72 -24.86
N GLU A 4 -18.21 -24.78 -23.99
CA GLU A 4 -17.51 -24.56 -22.71
C GLU A 4 -17.62 -25.79 -21.80
N GLN A 5 -18.81 -26.38 -21.70
CA GLN A 5 -19.03 -27.58 -20.89
C GLN A 5 -18.24 -28.77 -21.43
N ALA A 6 -18.15 -28.92 -22.76
CA ALA A 6 -17.37 -29.99 -23.36
C ALA A 6 -15.86 -29.86 -23.04
N VAL A 7 -15.33 -28.63 -22.98
CA VAL A 7 -13.95 -28.36 -22.56
C VAL A 7 -13.74 -28.68 -21.08
N LEU A 8 -14.68 -28.28 -20.21
CA LEU A 8 -14.61 -28.60 -18.78
C LEU A 8 -14.66 -30.11 -18.53
N ASP A 9 -15.57 -30.82 -19.19
CA ASP A 9 -15.71 -32.27 -19.09
C ASP A 9 -14.45 -32.99 -19.60
N PHE A 10 -13.79 -32.45 -20.63
CA PHE A 10 -12.51 -32.95 -21.11
C PHE A 10 -11.42 -32.81 -20.04
N PHE A 11 -11.24 -31.64 -19.43
CA PHE A 11 -10.22 -31.43 -18.39
C PHE A 11 -10.51 -32.18 -17.09
N ALA A 12 -11.78 -32.51 -16.81
CA ALA A 12 -12.17 -33.28 -15.63
C ALA A 12 -11.73 -34.76 -15.68
N GLN A 13 -11.38 -35.29 -16.86
CA GLN A 13 -10.94 -36.68 -17.00
C GLN A 13 -9.51 -36.86 -16.48
N LYS A 14 -9.29 -37.87 -15.61
CA LYS A 14 -7.98 -38.15 -14.99
C LYS A 14 -6.84 -38.32 -16.00
N GLN A 15 -7.12 -38.90 -17.17
CA GLN A 15 -6.14 -39.06 -18.25
C GLN A 15 -5.63 -37.74 -18.85
N ASN A 16 -6.43 -36.67 -18.72
CA ASN A 16 -6.10 -35.33 -19.22
C ASN A 16 -5.44 -34.46 -18.14
N LEU A 17 -5.19 -34.99 -16.94
CA LEU A 17 -4.60 -34.25 -15.83
C LEU A 17 -3.28 -33.53 -16.19
N PRO A 18 -2.31 -34.14 -16.92
CA PRO A 18 -1.09 -33.43 -17.30
C PRO A 18 -1.36 -32.17 -18.12
N LEU A 19 -2.32 -32.24 -19.06
CA LEU A 19 -2.71 -31.09 -19.88
C LEU A 19 -3.49 -30.07 -19.05
N ALA A 20 -4.41 -30.52 -18.19
CA ALA A 20 -5.14 -29.64 -17.27
C ALA A 20 -4.20 -28.82 -16.37
N LEU A 21 -3.16 -29.47 -15.81
CA LEU A 21 -2.14 -28.79 -15.00
C LEU A 21 -1.30 -27.80 -15.82
N SER A 22 -0.94 -28.15 -17.06
CA SER A 22 -0.24 -27.23 -17.96
C SER A 22 -1.07 -25.98 -18.28
N VAL A 23 -2.37 -26.15 -18.53
CA VAL A 23 -3.30 -25.05 -18.77
C VAL A 23 -3.48 -24.21 -17.51
N ALA A 24 -3.61 -24.84 -16.33
CA ALA A 24 -3.70 -24.13 -15.06
C ALA A 24 -2.49 -23.22 -14.82
N ASN A 25 -1.27 -23.71 -15.08
CA ASN A 25 -0.05 -22.90 -14.98
C ASN A 25 -0.05 -21.70 -15.94
N GLN A 26 -0.52 -21.88 -17.17
CA GLN A 26 -0.64 -20.77 -18.14
C GLN A 26 -1.66 -19.74 -17.68
N VAL A 27 -2.81 -20.18 -17.16
CA VAL A 27 -3.83 -19.29 -16.62
C VAL A 27 -3.29 -18.52 -15.42
N ASP A 28 -2.54 -19.15 -14.53
CA ASP A 28 -1.91 -18.47 -13.39
C ASP A 28 -0.87 -17.43 -13.84
N GLY A 29 -0.11 -17.71 -14.90
CA GLY A 29 0.76 -16.71 -15.56
C GLY A 29 -0.03 -15.49 -16.06
N ILE A 30 -1.13 -15.72 -16.79
CA ILE A 30 -2.01 -14.64 -17.27
C ILE A 30 -2.57 -13.82 -16.10
N ARG A 31 -3.00 -14.48 -15.02
CA ARG A 31 -3.50 -13.78 -13.81
C ARG A 31 -2.44 -12.88 -13.20
N GLN A 32 -1.18 -13.31 -13.16
CA GLN A 32 -0.08 -12.52 -12.65
C GLN A 32 0.23 -11.32 -13.55
N GLU A 33 0.26 -11.52 -14.87
CA GLU A 33 0.46 -10.43 -15.85
C GLU A 33 -0.64 -9.37 -15.70
N MET A 34 -1.91 -9.79 -15.68
CA MET A 34 -3.04 -8.87 -15.49
C MET A 34 -2.99 -8.14 -14.14
N ASN A 35 -2.58 -8.83 -13.07
CA ASN A 35 -2.36 -8.20 -11.76
C ASN A 35 -1.27 -7.12 -11.84
N ASN A 36 -0.17 -7.40 -12.51
CA ASN A 36 0.93 -6.45 -12.65
C ASN A 36 0.51 -5.24 -13.50
N ASP A 37 -0.21 -5.48 -14.58
CA ASP A 37 -0.73 -4.41 -15.44
C ASP A 37 -1.72 -3.53 -14.69
N PHE A 38 -2.59 -4.12 -13.87
CA PHE A 38 -3.46 -3.35 -12.97
C PHE A 38 -2.66 -2.40 -12.07
N TRP A 39 -1.62 -2.88 -11.38
CA TRP A 39 -0.83 -2.05 -10.48
C TRP A 39 -0.03 -0.96 -11.21
N ARG A 40 0.51 -1.25 -12.40
CA ARG A 40 1.21 -0.25 -13.22
C ARG A 40 0.27 0.85 -13.70
N SER A 41 -0.86 0.48 -14.29
CA SER A 41 -1.85 1.43 -14.78
C SER A 41 -2.44 2.27 -13.64
N LEU A 42 -2.66 1.67 -12.47
CA LEU A 42 -3.11 2.40 -11.29
C LEU A 42 -2.06 3.39 -10.79
N CYS A 43 -0.78 2.99 -10.78
CA CYS A 43 0.34 3.87 -10.43
C CYS A 43 0.41 5.09 -11.35
N GLU A 44 0.31 4.89 -12.66
CA GLU A 44 0.30 5.98 -13.64
C GLU A 44 -0.88 6.94 -13.40
N ARG A 45 -2.09 6.38 -13.20
CA ARG A 45 -3.29 7.16 -12.95
C ARG A 45 -3.16 8.01 -11.68
N ILE A 46 -2.72 7.42 -10.57
CA ILE A 46 -2.53 8.14 -9.30
C ILE A 46 -1.44 9.21 -9.45
N SER A 47 -0.33 8.90 -10.13
CA SER A 47 0.80 9.83 -10.29
C SER A 47 0.40 11.18 -10.89
N THR A 48 -0.58 11.19 -11.81
CA THR A 48 -1.10 12.43 -12.40
C THR A 48 -1.94 13.28 -11.44
N GLY A 49 -2.52 12.68 -10.40
CA GLY A 49 -3.46 13.33 -9.47
C GLY A 49 -2.86 13.78 -8.14
N VAL A 50 -1.58 13.51 -7.87
CA VAL A 50 -0.97 13.71 -6.54
C VAL A 50 0.31 14.58 -6.58
N PRO A 51 0.22 15.87 -6.96
CA PRO A 51 1.39 16.75 -6.97
C PRO A 51 2.06 16.82 -5.59
N GLY A 52 3.40 16.82 -5.56
CA GLY A 52 4.19 16.81 -4.32
C GLY A 52 4.46 15.42 -3.73
N TRP A 53 3.96 14.36 -4.38
CA TRP A 53 4.20 12.97 -4.02
C TRP A 53 4.85 12.20 -5.16
N ARG A 54 5.83 11.37 -4.83
CA ARG A 54 6.36 10.34 -5.72
C ARG A 54 5.62 9.04 -5.45
N VAL A 55 4.99 8.48 -6.48
CA VAL A 55 4.33 7.18 -6.41
C VAL A 55 5.35 6.09 -6.74
N ALA A 56 5.43 5.06 -5.91
CA ALA A 56 6.31 3.92 -6.11
C ALA A 56 5.51 2.63 -5.98
N ILE A 57 5.75 1.69 -6.90
CA ILE A 57 5.15 0.36 -6.88
C ILE A 57 5.87 -0.50 -5.83
N THR A 58 5.13 -1.40 -5.18
CA THR A 58 5.63 -2.39 -4.23
C THR A 58 5.65 -3.77 -4.89
N GLU A 59 6.78 -4.48 -4.77
CA GLU A 59 6.94 -5.89 -5.19
C GLU A 59 6.74 -6.86 -4.03
N ASP A 60 6.32 -8.08 -4.33
CA ASP A 60 6.29 -9.18 -3.36
C ASP A 60 7.71 -9.58 -2.96
N ARG A 61 7.95 -9.70 -1.67
CA ARG A 61 9.26 -10.11 -1.12
C ARG A 61 9.62 -11.55 -1.47
N ASN A 62 8.63 -12.41 -1.70
CA ASN A 62 8.80 -13.84 -1.96
C ASN A 62 8.70 -14.19 -3.44
N ALA A 63 8.17 -13.28 -4.27
CA ALA A 63 8.03 -13.44 -5.70
C ALA A 63 8.47 -12.17 -6.40
N PRO A 64 9.79 -12.02 -6.67
CA PRO A 64 10.29 -10.94 -7.51
C PRO A 64 9.50 -10.92 -8.82
N GLU A 65 9.20 -9.73 -9.35
CA GLU A 65 8.31 -9.50 -10.51
C GLU A 65 6.80 -9.59 -10.24
N CYS A 66 6.35 -9.99 -9.05
CA CYS A 66 4.95 -9.87 -8.66
C CYS A 66 4.70 -8.52 -7.99
N LEU A 67 3.88 -7.67 -8.62
CA LEU A 67 3.47 -6.39 -8.04
C LEU A 67 2.35 -6.63 -7.04
N VAL A 68 2.44 -6.00 -5.87
CA VAL A 68 1.48 -6.17 -4.76
C VAL A 68 0.89 -4.86 -4.28
N GLY A 69 1.30 -3.72 -4.83
CA GLY A 69 0.74 -2.45 -4.43
C GLY A 69 1.53 -1.25 -4.88
N LEU A 70 1.24 -0.13 -4.24
CA LEU A 70 1.92 1.14 -4.39
C LEU A 70 1.87 1.95 -3.10
N HIS A 71 2.81 2.87 -2.97
CA HIS A 71 2.84 3.83 -1.87
C HIS A 71 3.36 5.18 -2.36
N LEU A 72 2.99 6.23 -1.63
CA LEU A 72 3.36 7.59 -1.94
C LEU A 72 4.43 8.07 -0.98
N GLN A 73 5.47 8.69 -1.52
CA GLN A 73 6.56 9.30 -0.75
C GLN A 73 6.54 10.81 -0.95
N PRO A 74 6.70 11.62 0.11
CA PRO A 74 6.84 13.05 -0.08
C PRO A 74 8.09 13.34 -0.93
N GLU A 75 8.06 14.42 -1.70
CA GLU A 75 9.24 14.88 -2.46
C GLU A 75 10.38 15.34 -1.54
N GLN A 76 10.03 15.86 -0.35
CA GLN A 76 11.01 16.25 0.65
C GLN A 76 11.57 15.01 1.35
N ASP A 77 12.90 14.94 1.44
CA ASP A 77 13.55 13.87 2.17
C ASP A 77 13.32 14.04 3.67
N GLN A 78 12.71 13.02 4.28
CA GLN A 78 12.30 13.01 5.67
C GLN A 78 12.47 11.59 6.23
N LYS A 79 13.09 11.50 7.41
CA LYS A 79 13.40 10.22 8.04
C LYS A 79 12.13 9.41 8.41
N ILE A 80 11.10 10.09 8.90
CA ILE A 80 9.84 9.48 9.31
C ILE A 80 8.66 10.33 8.85
N TYR A 81 7.72 9.72 8.15
CA TYR A 81 6.51 10.37 7.66
C TYR A 81 5.37 9.35 7.58
N LEU A 82 4.15 9.85 7.48
CA LEU A 82 2.98 9.07 7.12
C LEU A 82 2.87 9.04 5.60
N ARG A 83 2.84 7.82 5.05
CA ARG A 83 2.69 7.57 3.62
C ARG A 83 1.33 6.99 3.29
N PRO A 84 0.58 7.60 2.36
CA PRO A 84 -0.53 6.93 1.70
C PRO A 84 -0.04 5.67 0.97
N MET A 85 -0.77 4.58 1.10
CA MET A 85 -0.45 3.33 0.44
C MET A 85 -1.70 2.52 0.09
N MET A 86 -1.55 1.65 -0.91
CA MET A 86 -2.52 0.63 -1.30
C MET A 86 -1.78 -0.65 -1.66
N GLU A 87 -2.11 -1.77 -1.04
CA GLU A 87 -1.48 -3.07 -1.30
C GLU A 87 -2.52 -4.18 -1.24
N GLN A 88 -2.18 -5.34 -1.82
CA GLN A 88 -2.93 -6.57 -1.63
C GLN A 88 -2.31 -7.43 -0.53
N GLN A 89 -3.16 -8.06 0.27
CA GLN A 89 -2.75 -9.03 1.28
C GLN A 89 -3.53 -10.32 1.12
N PHE A 90 -2.83 -11.44 1.32
CA PHE A 90 -3.44 -12.77 1.30
C PHE A 90 -4.26 -12.98 2.58
N LEU A 91 -5.54 -13.27 2.40
CA LEU A 91 -6.54 -13.50 3.43
C LEU A 91 -7.17 -14.88 3.23
N GLY A 92 -6.59 -15.89 3.90
CA GLY A 92 -7.11 -17.26 3.87
C GLY A 92 -6.91 -17.94 2.52
N ASN A 93 -7.76 -17.61 1.54
CA ASN A 93 -7.75 -18.20 0.20
C ASN A 93 -7.78 -17.15 -0.94
N THR A 94 -7.79 -15.86 -0.62
CA THR A 94 -7.89 -14.79 -1.62
C THR A 94 -6.97 -13.62 -1.32
N LEU A 95 -6.64 -12.83 -2.33
CA LEU A 95 -5.91 -11.57 -2.19
C LEU A 95 -6.93 -10.43 -2.21
N ARG A 96 -6.86 -9.56 -1.20
CA ARG A 96 -7.74 -8.39 -1.11
C ARG A 96 -6.91 -7.13 -0.98
N ILE A 97 -7.33 -6.07 -1.66
CA ILE A 97 -6.68 -4.77 -1.56
C ILE A 97 -7.10 -4.08 -0.27
N TYR A 98 -6.12 -3.53 0.44
CA TYR A 98 -6.27 -2.62 1.56
C TYR A 98 -5.52 -1.32 1.27
N TYR A 99 -5.91 -0.24 1.93
CA TYR A 99 -5.31 1.07 1.74
C TYR A 99 -5.41 1.92 3.00
N GLY A 100 -4.55 2.95 3.10
CA GLY A 100 -4.55 3.87 4.22
C GLY A 100 -3.25 4.66 4.37
N LEU A 101 -2.96 5.06 5.60
CA LEU A 101 -1.75 5.75 6.01
C LEU A 101 -0.85 4.83 6.85
N MET A 102 0.32 4.51 6.29
CA MET A 102 1.35 3.72 6.92
C MET A 102 2.47 4.61 7.44
N TRP A 103 3.12 4.22 8.53
CA TRP A 103 4.38 4.84 8.94
C TRP A 103 5.51 4.41 7.99
N SER A 104 6.34 5.37 7.52
CA SER A 104 7.51 5.04 6.71
C SER A 104 8.55 4.22 7.48
N THR A 105 8.64 4.44 8.79
CA THR A 105 9.46 3.71 9.75
C THR A 105 8.74 3.64 11.10
N ALA A 106 9.07 2.68 11.96
CA ALA A 106 8.45 2.56 13.29
C ALA A 106 8.55 3.88 14.09
N PRO A 107 7.42 4.49 14.48
CA PRO A 107 7.42 5.75 15.25
C PRO A 107 7.74 5.53 16.73
N SER A 108 8.34 6.52 17.38
CA SER A 108 8.50 6.57 18.83
C SER A 108 7.16 6.84 19.53
N ALA A 109 7.12 6.64 20.86
CA ALA A 109 5.94 6.95 21.65
C ALA A 109 5.59 8.45 21.59
N GLU A 110 6.59 9.33 21.68
CA GLU A 110 6.43 10.79 21.62
C GLU A 110 5.87 11.24 20.27
N GLN A 111 6.34 10.63 19.18
CA GLN A 111 5.86 10.92 17.83
C GLN A 111 4.38 10.55 17.66
N LYS A 112 3.93 9.45 18.28
CA LYS A 112 2.50 9.08 18.30
C LYS A 112 1.63 10.05 19.12
N GLN A 113 2.21 10.76 20.07
CA GLN A 113 1.50 11.72 20.94
C GLN A 113 1.47 13.15 20.37
N LEU A 114 2.09 13.40 19.20
CA LEU A 114 1.96 14.71 18.54
C LEU A 114 0.49 15.02 18.27
N SER A 115 0.06 16.24 18.60
CA SER A 115 -1.35 16.65 18.47
C SER A 115 -1.87 16.48 17.04
N ALA A 116 -1.08 16.85 16.03
CA ALA A 116 -1.44 16.66 14.63
C ALA A 116 -1.66 15.18 14.25
N ILE A 117 -0.90 14.26 14.85
CA ILE A 117 -1.04 12.81 14.63
C ILE A 117 -2.30 12.29 15.31
N GLN A 118 -2.58 12.72 16.54
CA GLN A 118 -3.79 12.32 17.26
C GLN A 118 -5.05 12.81 16.55
N THR A 119 -5.07 14.07 16.10
CA THR A 119 -6.19 14.63 15.34
C THR A 119 -6.44 13.85 14.05
N LEU A 120 -5.38 13.58 13.29
CA LEU A 120 -5.50 12.80 12.05
C LEU A 120 -5.97 11.36 12.33
N SER A 121 -5.41 10.71 13.34
CA SER A 121 -5.84 9.36 13.78
C SER A 121 -7.32 9.33 14.14
N HIS A 122 -7.80 10.33 14.89
CA HIS A 122 -9.19 10.41 15.31
C HIS A 122 -10.14 10.56 14.11
N ALA A 123 -9.81 11.46 13.17
CA ALA A 123 -10.61 11.66 11.95
C ALA A 123 -10.74 10.38 11.10
N PHE A 124 -9.67 9.59 11.02
CA PHE A 124 -9.71 8.30 10.34
C PHE A 124 -10.53 7.24 11.09
N GLN A 125 -10.44 7.19 12.42
CA GLN A 125 -11.24 6.28 13.24
C GLN A 125 -12.74 6.58 13.14
N GLU A 126 -13.13 7.86 13.14
CA GLU A 126 -14.52 8.29 12.89
C GLU A 126 -15.01 7.87 11.50
N SER A 127 -14.10 7.75 10.54
CA SER A 127 -14.38 7.25 9.18
C SER A 127 -14.34 5.72 9.07
N GLY A 128 -14.17 4.99 10.18
CA GLY A 128 -14.19 3.52 10.23
C GLY A 128 -12.85 2.84 9.92
N PHE A 129 -11.76 3.60 9.78
CA PHE A 129 -10.43 3.01 9.59
C PHE A 129 -9.91 2.38 10.88
N LYS A 130 -9.13 1.31 10.72
CA LYS A 130 -8.45 0.60 11.80
C LYS A 130 -7.03 1.11 11.95
N ASN A 131 -6.42 0.94 13.12
CA ASN A 131 -5.01 1.25 13.35
C ASN A 131 -4.26 0.02 13.88
N ASN A 132 -2.93 0.06 13.82
CA ASN A 132 -2.03 -0.86 14.50
C ASN A 132 -0.63 -0.23 14.61
N GLU A 133 0.40 -1.02 14.88
CA GLU A 133 1.77 -0.51 15.02
C GLU A 133 2.36 0.05 13.72
N SER A 134 2.02 -0.54 12.58
CA SER A 134 2.54 -0.16 11.25
C SER A 134 1.67 0.91 10.56
N PHE A 135 0.40 1.00 10.93
CA PHE A 135 -0.58 1.88 10.29
C PHE A 135 -1.19 2.86 11.28
N LEU A 136 -1.14 4.14 10.94
CA LEU A 136 -1.98 5.13 11.61
C LEU A 136 -3.45 4.84 11.35
N ALA A 137 -3.78 4.53 10.10
CA ALA A 137 -5.12 4.24 9.65
C ALA A 137 -5.09 3.33 8.42
N TRP A 138 -5.91 2.29 8.36
CA TRP A 138 -6.07 1.44 7.18
C TRP A 138 -7.47 0.82 7.12
N GLN A 139 -7.90 0.43 5.92
CA GLN A 139 -9.13 -0.34 5.72
C GLN A 139 -9.07 -1.24 4.50
N TRP A 140 -9.97 -2.23 4.46
CA TRP A 140 -10.15 -3.11 3.31
C TRP A 140 -10.99 -2.42 2.22
N SER A 141 -10.55 -2.53 0.96
CA SER A 141 -11.38 -2.18 -0.19
C SER A 141 -12.36 -3.32 -0.54
N VAL A 142 -13.20 -3.14 -1.55
CA VAL A 142 -14.04 -4.22 -2.10
C VAL A 142 -13.32 -5.08 -3.16
N TYR A 143 -12.06 -4.77 -3.48
CA TYR A 143 -11.35 -5.32 -4.63
C TYR A 143 -10.51 -6.55 -4.28
N TYR A 144 -10.59 -7.56 -5.15
CA TYR A 144 -9.87 -8.83 -5.07
C TYR A 144 -9.11 -9.05 -6.39
N PRO A 145 -7.87 -8.53 -6.52
CA PRO A 145 -7.21 -8.36 -7.82
C PRO A 145 -6.91 -9.65 -8.58
N ARG A 146 -6.93 -10.81 -7.92
CA ARG A 146 -6.76 -12.12 -8.57
C ARG A 146 -8.06 -12.93 -8.71
N ASP A 147 -9.19 -12.38 -8.28
CA ASP A 147 -10.50 -13.01 -8.46
C ASP A 147 -10.92 -12.95 -9.93
N MET A 148 -11.59 -13.99 -10.41
CA MET A 148 -12.06 -14.09 -11.79
C MET A 148 -12.92 -12.88 -12.19
N ASN A 149 -13.85 -12.45 -11.33
CA ASN A 149 -14.75 -11.34 -11.66
C ASN A 149 -13.99 -10.02 -11.77
N PHE A 150 -13.00 -9.81 -10.90
CA PHE A 150 -12.14 -8.63 -10.97
C PHE A 150 -11.33 -8.61 -12.27
N LEU A 151 -10.71 -9.74 -12.62
CA LEU A 151 -9.88 -9.83 -13.83
C LEU A 151 -10.71 -9.67 -15.11
N LEU A 152 -11.88 -10.30 -15.18
CA LEU A 152 -12.81 -10.11 -16.30
C LEU A 152 -13.24 -8.64 -16.39
N ARG A 153 -13.60 -8.02 -15.25
CA ARG A 153 -13.94 -6.60 -15.21
C ARG A 153 -12.79 -5.72 -15.67
N PHE A 154 -11.56 -6.00 -15.25
CA PHE A 154 -10.37 -5.27 -15.70
C PHE A 154 -10.15 -5.40 -17.20
N SER A 155 -10.37 -6.59 -17.77
CA SER A 155 -10.20 -6.83 -19.21
C SER A 155 -11.23 -6.13 -20.10
N ILE A 156 -12.46 -5.90 -19.59
CA ILE A 156 -13.57 -5.34 -20.38
C ILE A 156 -13.79 -3.84 -20.06
N HIS A 157 -13.61 -3.45 -18.80
CA HIS A 157 -13.91 -2.13 -18.26
C HIS A 157 -12.73 -1.58 -17.43
N GLY A 158 -11.50 -1.78 -17.94
CA GLY A 158 -10.27 -1.45 -17.23
C GLY A 158 -10.20 -0.02 -16.72
N ASP A 159 -10.48 0.97 -17.57
CA ASP A 159 -10.41 2.39 -17.18
C ASP A 159 -11.37 2.74 -16.04
N ALA A 160 -12.62 2.28 -16.11
CA ALA A 160 -13.59 2.55 -15.05
C ALA A 160 -13.19 1.89 -13.72
N LEU A 161 -12.66 0.66 -13.76
CA LEU A 161 -12.15 0.00 -12.57
C LEU A 161 -10.92 0.72 -11.98
N LEU A 162 -10.03 1.22 -12.84
CA LEU A 162 -8.87 2.00 -12.44
C LEU A 162 -9.26 3.33 -11.81
N ASP A 163 -10.27 4.02 -12.35
CA ASP A 163 -10.81 5.26 -11.79
C ASP A 163 -11.37 5.02 -10.38
N GLU A 164 -12.21 4.00 -10.21
CA GLU A 164 -12.77 3.67 -8.89
C GLU A 164 -11.68 3.28 -7.86
N ALA A 165 -10.67 2.53 -8.30
CA ALA A 165 -9.56 2.16 -7.43
C ALA A 165 -8.69 3.38 -7.07
N ALA A 166 -8.40 4.26 -8.04
CA ALA A 166 -7.64 5.49 -7.82
C ALA A 166 -8.40 6.42 -6.86
N ASP A 167 -9.72 6.52 -7.00
CA ASP A 167 -10.59 7.34 -6.15
C ASP A 167 -10.45 6.99 -4.67
N LEU A 168 -10.17 5.74 -4.29
CA LEU A 168 -9.92 5.37 -2.89
C LEU A 168 -8.74 6.18 -2.31
N MET A 169 -7.66 6.30 -3.07
CA MET A 169 -6.45 7.02 -2.66
C MET A 169 -6.62 8.52 -2.80
N LEU A 170 -7.16 8.99 -3.93
CA LEU A 170 -7.33 10.41 -4.23
C LEU A 170 -8.29 11.06 -3.24
N ASN A 171 -9.42 10.42 -2.92
CA ASN A 171 -10.34 10.94 -1.90
C ASN A 171 -9.72 10.98 -0.51
N LEU A 172 -8.88 9.99 -0.14
CA LEU A 172 -8.16 9.99 1.12
C LEU A 172 -7.23 11.21 1.20
N LEU A 173 -6.45 11.44 0.14
CA LEU A 173 -5.52 12.55 0.05
C LEU A 173 -6.19 13.91 0.00
N GLU A 174 -7.32 14.03 -0.70
CA GLU A 174 -8.05 15.28 -0.82
C GLU A 174 -8.69 15.66 0.52
N ARG A 175 -9.42 14.72 1.15
CA ARG A 175 -10.12 14.98 2.41
C ARG A 175 -9.18 15.27 3.58
N GLN A 176 -8.01 14.62 3.61
CA GLN A 176 -7.07 14.71 4.71
C GLN A 176 -5.82 15.51 4.36
N ARG A 177 -5.84 16.28 3.26
CA ARG A 177 -4.67 16.99 2.72
C ARG A 177 -3.94 17.80 3.79
N ASP A 178 -4.65 18.74 4.40
CA ASP A 178 -4.06 19.70 5.34
C ASP A 178 -3.61 19.02 6.63
N ALA A 179 -4.41 18.07 7.13
CA ALA A 179 -4.09 17.32 8.33
C ALA A 179 -2.88 16.40 8.14
N LEU A 180 -2.76 15.75 6.98
CA LEU A 180 -1.60 14.94 6.61
C LEU A 180 -0.35 15.80 6.43
N GLN A 181 -0.45 16.96 5.79
CA GLN A 181 0.65 17.91 5.67
C GLN A 181 1.13 18.39 7.04
N LEU A 182 0.21 18.79 7.92
CA LEU A 182 0.53 19.23 9.29
C LEU A 182 1.20 18.11 10.10
N ALA A 183 0.67 16.89 10.02
CA ALA A 183 1.24 15.72 10.66
C ALA A 183 2.67 15.43 10.19
N ASN A 184 2.89 15.40 8.88
CA ASN A 184 4.22 15.18 8.31
C ASN A 184 5.19 16.31 8.64
N HIS A 185 4.71 17.57 8.68
CA HIS A 185 5.51 18.70 9.13
C HIS A 185 5.95 18.56 10.60
N ALA A 186 5.04 18.20 11.51
CA ALA A 186 5.38 17.99 12.92
C ALA A 186 6.39 16.84 13.12
N LEU A 187 6.27 15.76 12.36
CA LEU A 187 7.25 14.65 12.35
C LEU A 187 8.62 15.10 11.85
N HIS A 188 8.66 16.03 10.90
CA HIS A 188 9.89 16.56 10.36
C HIS A 188 10.60 17.49 11.37
N GLU A 189 9.84 18.33 12.07
CA GLU A 189 10.40 19.22 13.10
C GLU A 189 10.96 18.43 14.29
N THR A 190 10.28 17.37 14.74
CA THR A 190 10.78 16.51 15.83
C THR A 190 12.09 15.80 15.48
N THR A 191 12.33 15.52 14.20
CA THR A 191 13.59 14.91 13.75
C THR A 191 14.70 15.95 13.48
N ARG A 192 14.36 17.23 13.37
CA ARG A 192 15.30 18.37 13.22
C ARG A 192 15.67 19.06 14.53
N GLY A 193 15.05 18.69 15.66
CA GLY A 193 15.42 19.17 17.00
C GLY A 193 16.93 19.01 17.27
N PRO A 194 17.52 19.87 18.13
CA PRO A 194 18.95 20.14 18.14
C PRO A 194 19.70 18.83 18.25
N ALA A 195 20.67 18.62 17.35
CA ALA A 195 21.65 17.55 17.47
C ALA A 195 22.03 17.49 18.95
N VAL A 196 21.65 16.38 19.62
CA VAL A 196 22.01 16.16 21.01
C VAL A 196 23.52 16.33 21.02
N SER A 197 23.97 17.47 21.55
CA SER A 197 25.36 17.70 21.85
C SER A 197 25.67 16.63 22.87
N THR A 198 26.19 15.51 22.38
CA THR A 198 26.82 14.48 23.18
C THR A 198 27.97 15.21 23.86
N VAL A 199 27.68 15.77 25.03
CA VAL A 199 28.71 16.17 25.97
C VAL A 199 29.39 14.85 26.31
N SER A 200 30.48 14.56 25.59
CA SER A 200 31.31 13.40 25.91
C SER A 200 31.65 13.49 27.40
N LEU A 201 31.39 12.40 28.13
CA LEU A 201 31.74 12.27 29.55
C LEU A 201 33.24 12.54 29.79
N ASP A 202 34.07 12.44 28.76
CA ASP A 202 35.48 12.80 28.80
C ASP A 202 35.71 14.30 29.07
N LYS A 203 34.81 15.18 28.62
CA LYS A 203 34.92 16.63 28.88
C LYS A 203 34.46 17.02 30.29
N LEU A 204 33.64 16.20 30.94
CA LEU A 204 33.20 16.42 32.33
C LEU A 204 34.25 15.95 33.35
N ARG A 205 35.03 14.90 33.04
CA ARG A 205 36.11 14.43 33.93
C ARG A 205 37.26 15.43 34.06
N VAL A 206 37.63 16.13 32.98
CA VAL A 206 38.73 17.10 32.99
C VAL A 206 38.44 18.34 33.88
N ASN A 207 37.17 18.65 34.13
CA ASN A 207 36.78 19.80 34.97
C ASN A 207 36.53 19.45 36.45
N LEU A 208 36.60 18.17 36.83
CA LEU A 208 36.44 17.73 38.23
C LEU A 208 37.78 17.45 38.93
N GLU A 209 38.91 17.55 38.22
CA GLU A 209 40.27 17.35 38.76
C GLU A 209 41.08 18.67 38.89
N ARG A 210 40.41 19.82 39.03
CA ARG A 210 41.02 21.10 39.42
C ARG A 210 40.41 21.61 40.71
#